data_AF-A0AA38C3G1-F1
#
_entry.id   AF-A0AA38C3G1-F1
#
_cell.length_a   1.000
_cell.length_b   1.000
_cell.length_c   1.000
_cell.angle_alpha   90.00
_cell.angle_beta   90.00
_cell.angle_gamma   90.00
#
_symmetry.space_group_name_H-M   'P 1'
#
loop_
_entity.id
_entity.type
_entity.pdbx_description
1 polymer ?
#
loop_
_entity_poly.entity_id
_entity_poly.type
_entity_poly.pdbx_seq_one_letter_code
_entity_poly.pdbx_strand_id
1 'polypeptide(L)'
;MGILFLVIISCLLIFCNHQRLYGSDAATFNLEYPYSFMTADADKAATRTYDYIIVGGGTAGCPLAATLSQHYSVLVIERGDSPYGNLDVEDSSGFFKILLDLVDAYPHVAERFVTEDGVALTRARVLGGGTAINGGFYSRASLEYIRKMEWNEKLVNESYEWVENLNAFEPHKLSPWNSAVKDGLLEGGAFPYNGYTLDHVEGTKISASSFDNNGKRHTAADLLKYANPDNIVVLLNATVNRILFNSTSGKLKASGVEFTGDVDGLFYQVFINQLLHESEVILSAGSIGSPQLLLLSGIGPSQQLEELNISVVLDLAFVGKEIKDPPRTTIILESPKPLEFSSVQIVGIVDNSKLYIESGSFIQQNNV
;
A
#
# COMPACT_ATOMS: atom_id res chain seq x y z
N MET A 1 17.82 59.25 -5.34
CA MET A 1 18.75 58.10 -5.44
C MET A 1 18.14 56.98 -4.61
N GLY A 2 17.48 55.95 -5.10
CA GLY A 2 17.00 55.51 -6.41
C GLY A 2 16.22 54.23 -6.10
N ILE A 3 14.91 54.27 -6.30
CA ILE A 3 14.00 53.13 -6.13
C ILE A 3 14.24 52.16 -7.28
N LEU A 4 14.26 50.85 -7.01
CA LEU A 4 13.87 49.86 -8.00
C LEU A 4 13.09 48.71 -7.34
N PHE A 5 11.77 48.78 -7.51
CA PHE A 5 10.88 47.64 -7.50
C PHE A 5 11.06 46.89 -8.83
N LEU A 6 11.05 45.55 -8.82
CA LEU A 6 10.63 44.77 -9.98
C LEU A 6 9.67 43.66 -9.52
N VAL A 7 8.42 43.84 -9.93
CA VAL A 7 7.30 42.89 -9.96
C VAL A 7 7.35 42.15 -11.31
N ILE A 8 6.46 41.15 -11.54
CA ILE A 8 5.94 40.61 -12.84
C ILE A 8 6.57 39.23 -13.17
N ILE A 9 5.87 38.07 -13.28
CA ILE A 9 4.43 37.71 -13.43
C ILE A 9 4.19 36.32 -12.84
N SER A 10 3.23 36.20 -11.92
CA SER A 10 2.49 34.97 -11.69
C SER A 10 1.37 34.86 -12.74
N CYS A 11 1.47 33.91 -13.69
CA CYS A 11 0.34 33.53 -14.51
C CYS A 11 -0.57 32.63 -13.69
N LEU A 12 -1.54 33.26 -13.05
CA LEU A 12 -2.79 32.62 -12.65
C LEU A 12 -3.52 32.24 -13.95
N LEU A 13 -3.48 30.98 -14.37
CA LEU A 13 -4.49 30.46 -15.27
C LEU A 13 -5.61 29.87 -14.43
N ILE A 14 -6.57 30.73 -14.11
CA ILE A 14 -7.94 30.32 -13.83
C ILE A 14 -8.47 29.73 -15.14
N PHE A 15 -8.62 28.41 -15.19
CA PHE A 15 -9.59 27.81 -16.09
C PHE A 15 -10.81 27.38 -15.27
N CYS A 16 -11.84 28.23 -15.33
CA CYS A 16 -13.21 27.82 -15.12
C CYS A 16 -13.63 26.88 -16.27
N ASN A 17 -14.38 25.85 -15.91
CA ASN A 17 -15.29 25.08 -16.74
C ASN A 17 -14.74 24.45 -18.03
N HIS A 18 -14.56 23.14 -17.96
CA HIS A 18 -15.34 22.30 -18.87
C HIS A 18 -16.05 21.21 -18.08
N GLN A 19 -17.38 21.35 -17.95
CA GLN A 19 -18.25 20.18 -17.97
C GLN A 19 -17.88 19.39 -19.23
N ARG A 20 -17.19 18.27 -19.07
CA ARG A 20 -17.15 17.24 -20.11
C ARG A 20 -18.27 16.27 -19.81
N LEU A 21 -19.22 16.27 -20.73
CA LEU A 21 -20.25 15.26 -20.88
C LEU A 21 -19.55 13.89 -20.85
N TYR A 22 -19.79 13.11 -19.80
CA TYR A 22 -19.55 11.67 -19.85
C TYR A 22 -20.55 11.11 -20.85
N GLY A 23 -20.07 10.90 -22.08
CA GLY A 23 -20.73 10.01 -23.02
C GLY A 23 -20.74 8.63 -22.40
N SER A 24 -21.95 8.12 -22.17
CA SER A 24 -22.22 6.74 -21.82
C SER A 24 -21.90 5.85 -23.02
N ASP A 25 -20.62 5.60 -23.25
CA ASP A 25 -20.20 4.44 -24.03
C ASP A 25 -19.65 3.43 -23.02
N ALA A 26 -20.51 2.50 -22.64
CA ALA A 26 -20.11 1.25 -22.00
C ALA A 26 -19.26 0.45 -23.00
N ALA A 27 -18.03 0.91 -23.24
CA ALA A 27 -16.99 0.10 -23.78
C ALA A 27 -16.69 -0.95 -22.71
N THR A 28 -17.23 -2.15 -22.92
CA THR A 28 -16.80 -3.37 -22.25
C THR A 28 -15.33 -3.58 -22.59
N PHE A 29 -14.44 -2.93 -21.84
CA PHE A 29 -13.05 -3.33 -21.77
C PHE A 29 -13.07 -4.76 -21.23
N ASN A 30 -12.81 -5.73 -22.10
CA ASN A 30 -12.35 -7.05 -21.69
C ASN A 30 -11.00 -6.82 -20.99
N LEU A 31 -11.03 -6.43 -19.72
CA LEU A 31 -9.89 -6.41 -18.84
C LEU A 31 -9.50 -7.87 -18.63
N GLU A 32 -8.58 -8.37 -19.46
CA GLU A 32 -7.89 -9.62 -19.17
C GLU A 32 -6.97 -9.38 -17.97
N TYR A 33 -7.49 -9.65 -16.78
CA TYR A 33 -6.66 -9.72 -15.59
C TYR A 33 -5.70 -10.91 -15.71
N PRO A 34 -4.46 -10.82 -15.18
CA PRO A 34 -3.48 -11.89 -15.32
C PRO A 34 -3.87 -13.17 -14.57
N TYR A 35 -4.83 -13.09 -13.65
CA TYR A 35 -5.36 -14.23 -12.93
C TYR A 35 -6.85 -14.39 -13.19
N SER A 36 -7.29 -15.61 -13.50
CA SER A 36 -8.68 -15.94 -13.81
C SER A 36 -9.66 -15.71 -12.65
N PHE A 37 -9.16 -15.65 -11.42
CA PHE A 37 -9.93 -15.39 -10.20
C PHE A 37 -10.10 -13.90 -9.88
N MET A 38 -9.56 -12.99 -10.69
CA MET A 38 -9.78 -11.55 -10.55
C MET A 38 -11.03 -11.10 -11.30
N THR A 39 -11.80 -10.21 -10.69
CA THR A 39 -13.01 -9.68 -11.31
C THR A 39 -13.35 -8.28 -10.78
N ALA A 40 -14.05 -7.49 -11.59
CA ALA A 40 -14.73 -6.26 -11.15
C ALA A 40 -16.26 -6.44 -11.14
N ASP A 41 -16.73 -7.67 -11.34
CA ASP A 41 -18.15 -8.04 -11.32
C ASP A 41 -18.56 -8.40 -9.88
N ALA A 42 -19.28 -7.49 -9.23
CA ALA A 42 -19.71 -7.63 -7.84
C ALA A 42 -20.70 -8.80 -7.64
N ASP A 43 -21.50 -9.14 -8.65
CA ASP A 43 -22.45 -10.27 -8.56
C ASP A 43 -21.73 -11.61 -8.43
N LYS A 44 -20.60 -11.79 -9.14
CA LYS A 44 -19.76 -12.99 -8.98
C LYS A 44 -19.21 -13.14 -7.56
N ALA A 45 -18.97 -12.02 -6.87
CA ALA A 45 -18.50 -12.05 -5.50
C ALA A 45 -19.64 -12.28 -4.51
N ALA A 46 -20.79 -11.59 -4.66
CA ALA A 46 -21.86 -11.54 -3.68
C ALA A 46 -22.81 -12.75 -3.67
N THR A 47 -22.83 -13.57 -4.73
CA THR A 47 -23.78 -14.70 -4.88
C THR A 47 -23.42 -15.96 -4.09
N ARG A 48 -22.32 -15.95 -3.33
CA ARG A 48 -21.85 -17.08 -2.53
C ARG A 48 -21.31 -16.64 -1.18
N THR A 49 -21.12 -17.60 -0.28
CA THR A 49 -20.44 -17.40 1.00
C THR A 49 -18.99 -17.84 0.91
N TYR A 50 -18.15 -17.31 1.80
CA TYR A 50 -16.72 -17.62 1.86
C TYR A 50 -16.32 -17.97 3.27
N ASP A 51 -15.35 -18.86 3.44
CA ASP A 51 -14.79 -19.13 4.77
C ASP A 51 -14.07 -17.88 5.30
N TYR A 52 -13.35 -17.15 4.43
CA TYR A 52 -12.69 -15.90 4.79
C TYR A 52 -13.03 -14.75 3.84
N ILE A 53 -13.36 -13.59 4.40
CA ILE A 53 -13.48 -12.33 3.65
C ILE A 53 -12.36 -11.40 4.13
N ILE A 54 -11.46 -11.04 3.22
CA ILE A 54 -10.35 -10.12 3.45
C ILE A 54 -10.71 -8.76 2.85
N VAL A 55 -10.77 -7.74 3.71
CA VAL A 55 -11.03 -6.36 3.29
C VAL A 55 -9.71 -5.65 3.06
N GLY A 56 -9.40 -5.34 1.81
CA GLY A 56 -8.15 -4.72 1.36
C GLY A 56 -7.16 -5.73 0.79
N GLY A 57 -6.93 -5.66 -0.52
CA GLY A 57 -5.94 -6.45 -1.25
C GLY A 57 -4.56 -5.77 -1.23
N GLY A 58 -4.11 -5.35 -0.04
CA GLY A 58 -2.86 -4.61 0.13
C GLY A 58 -1.65 -5.48 0.47
N THR A 59 -0.59 -4.84 0.99
CA THR A 59 0.68 -5.47 1.38
C THR A 59 0.50 -6.72 2.25
N ALA A 60 -0.41 -6.69 3.23
CA ALA A 60 -0.72 -7.83 4.09
C ALA A 60 -1.88 -8.69 3.56
N GLY A 61 -2.81 -8.10 2.81
CA GLY A 61 -4.02 -8.77 2.33
C GLY A 61 -3.76 -9.80 1.26
N CYS A 62 -2.91 -9.47 0.26
CA CYS A 62 -2.56 -10.40 -0.81
C CYS A 62 -1.88 -11.69 -0.31
N PRO A 63 -0.79 -11.65 0.49
CA PRO A 63 -0.16 -12.87 0.97
C PRO A 63 -1.08 -13.68 1.88
N LEU A 64 -1.85 -13.02 2.77
CA LEU A 64 -2.84 -13.68 3.62
C LEU A 64 -3.87 -14.45 2.78
N ALA A 65 -4.38 -13.83 1.72
CA ALA A 65 -5.34 -14.47 0.82
C ALA A 65 -4.75 -15.70 0.12
N ALA A 66 -3.51 -15.57 -0.38
CA ALA A 66 -2.80 -16.68 -1.02
C ALA A 66 -2.62 -17.86 -0.04
N THR A 67 -2.25 -17.59 1.22
CA THR A 67 -2.11 -18.60 2.27
C THR A 67 -3.44 -19.28 2.61
N LEU A 68 -4.50 -18.52 2.88
CA LEU A 68 -5.80 -19.09 3.27
C LEU A 68 -6.46 -19.88 2.13
N SER A 69 -6.28 -19.42 0.88
CA SER A 69 -6.86 -20.09 -0.29
C SER A 69 -6.37 -21.52 -0.51
N GLN A 70 -5.24 -21.92 0.11
CA GLN A 70 -4.74 -23.30 0.01
C GLN A 70 -5.74 -24.33 0.55
N HIS A 71 -6.56 -23.94 1.53
CA HIS A 71 -7.46 -24.86 2.23
C HIS A 71 -8.90 -24.36 2.35
N TYR A 72 -9.15 -23.07 2.10
CA TYR A 72 -10.44 -22.44 2.37
C TYR A 72 -10.89 -21.56 1.22
N SER A 73 -12.19 -21.32 1.12
CA SER A 73 -12.75 -20.34 0.20
C SER A 73 -12.51 -18.91 0.69
N VAL A 74 -11.92 -18.07 -0.15
CA VAL A 74 -11.47 -16.71 0.19
C VAL A 74 -12.03 -15.69 -0.78
N LEU A 75 -12.58 -14.60 -0.24
CA LEU A 75 -12.88 -13.38 -0.98
C LEU A 75 -11.92 -12.28 -0.53
N VAL A 76 -11.24 -11.65 -1.48
CA VAL A 76 -10.53 -10.37 -1.27
C VAL A 76 -11.38 -9.27 -1.89
N ILE A 77 -11.63 -8.19 -1.16
CA ILE A 77 -12.31 -7.00 -1.67
C ILE A 77 -11.34 -5.82 -1.65
N GLU A 78 -11.00 -5.29 -2.82
CA GLU A 78 -10.11 -4.16 -3.01
C GLU A 78 -10.84 -3.01 -3.70
N ARG A 79 -10.69 -1.80 -3.14
CA ARG A 79 -11.35 -0.57 -3.65
C ARG A 79 -10.62 0.07 -4.84
N GLY A 80 -9.38 -0.35 -5.09
CA GLY A 80 -8.60 0.05 -6.23
C GLY A 80 -8.70 -0.93 -7.39
N ASP A 81 -8.13 -0.52 -8.51
CA ASP A 81 -8.03 -1.35 -9.71
C ASP A 81 -6.80 -2.28 -9.65
N SER A 82 -6.62 -3.07 -10.70
CA SER A 82 -5.45 -3.92 -10.92
C SER A 82 -4.18 -3.08 -11.15
N PRO A 83 -3.01 -3.45 -10.59
CA PRO A 83 -1.73 -2.83 -10.93
C PRO A 83 -1.25 -3.22 -12.34
N TYR A 84 -1.78 -4.33 -12.87
CA TYR A 84 -1.29 -4.95 -14.10
C TYR A 84 -1.70 -4.19 -15.34
N GLY A 85 -0.75 -3.97 -16.25
CA GLY A 85 -0.94 -3.19 -17.46
C GLY A 85 -0.79 -1.67 -17.26
N ASN A 86 -0.55 -1.22 -16.02
CA ASN A 86 -0.23 0.17 -15.72
C ASN A 86 1.29 0.36 -15.63
N LEU A 87 1.92 0.88 -16.69
CA LEU A 87 3.37 1.07 -16.76
C LEU A 87 3.92 2.01 -15.67
N ASP A 88 3.14 2.99 -15.20
CA ASP A 88 3.61 3.88 -14.13
C ASP A 88 3.66 3.15 -12.76
N VAL A 89 2.87 2.08 -12.60
CA VAL A 89 2.93 1.19 -11.43
C VAL A 89 4.03 0.14 -11.62
N GLU A 90 4.07 -0.51 -12.78
CA GLU A 90 4.94 -1.65 -13.06
C GLU A 90 6.42 -1.29 -13.28
N ASP A 91 6.76 -0.03 -13.58
CA ASP A 91 8.14 0.39 -13.84
C ASP A 91 8.68 1.35 -12.77
N SER A 92 9.95 1.17 -12.42
CA SER A 92 10.65 2.00 -11.43
C SER A 92 10.68 3.49 -11.79
N SER A 93 10.66 3.85 -13.07
CA SER A 93 10.58 5.24 -13.54
C SER A 93 9.23 5.90 -13.23
N GLY A 94 8.18 5.11 -13.00
CA GLY A 94 6.86 5.59 -12.62
C GLY A 94 6.74 6.02 -11.16
N PHE A 95 7.66 5.60 -10.27
CA PHE A 95 7.61 5.91 -8.83
C PHE A 95 7.46 7.41 -8.55
N PHE A 96 8.34 8.25 -9.12
CA PHE A 96 8.26 9.69 -8.90
C PHE A 96 7.06 10.34 -9.57
N LYS A 97 6.58 9.80 -10.69
CA LYS A 97 5.36 10.32 -11.33
C LYS A 97 4.15 10.12 -10.44
N ILE A 98 3.98 8.91 -9.89
CA ILE A 98 2.90 8.59 -8.95
C ILE A 98 3.02 9.48 -7.70
N LEU A 99 4.23 9.61 -7.14
CA LEU A 99 4.45 10.43 -5.96
C LEU A 99 4.12 11.92 -6.20
N LEU A 100 4.49 12.45 -7.37
CA LEU A 100 4.36 13.86 -7.73
C LEU A 100 3.05 14.23 -8.46
N ASP A 101 2.11 13.28 -8.64
CA ASP A 101 0.83 13.46 -9.39
C ASP A 101 0.99 13.69 -10.88
N LEU A 102 2.10 13.27 -11.46
CA LEU A 102 2.33 13.48 -12.88
C LEU A 102 1.64 12.39 -13.72
N VAL A 103 0.60 11.75 -13.20
CA VAL A 103 -0.12 10.62 -13.83
C VAL A 103 -1.56 11.03 -14.12
N ASP A 104 -1.94 11.03 -15.39
CA ASP A 104 -3.28 11.37 -15.89
C ASP A 104 -4.26 10.18 -15.83
N ALA A 105 -4.34 9.47 -14.70
CA ALA A 105 -5.22 8.30 -14.53
C ALA A 105 -6.27 8.52 -13.44
N TYR A 106 -7.56 8.37 -13.78
CA TYR A 106 -8.67 8.42 -12.81
C TYR A 106 -9.47 7.11 -12.82
N PRO A 107 -9.75 6.50 -11.65
CA PRO A 107 -9.26 6.89 -10.32
C PRO A 107 -7.75 6.66 -10.16
N HIS A 108 -7.08 7.54 -9.41
CA HIS A 108 -5.65 7.43 -9.18
C HIS A 108 -5.33 6.22 -8.27
N VAL A 109 -4.27 5.48 -8.61
CA VAL A 109 -3.70 4.39 -7.80
C VAL A 109 -3.13 4.88 -6.45
N ALA A 110 -2.98 6.20 -6.32
CA ALA A 110 -2.48 6.91 -5.15
C ALA A 110 -3.52 7.94 -4.70
N GLU A 111 -4.05 7.76 -3.50
CA GLU A 111 -4.97 8.70 -2.85
C GLU A 111 -4.19 9.62 -1.91
N ARG A 112 -4.28 10.92 -2.13
CA ARG A 112 -3.62 11.95 -1.33
C ARG A 112 -4.52 12.46 -0.22
N PHE A 113 -3.90 12.81 0.89
CA PHE A 113 -4.55 13.49 2.00
C PHE A 113 -3.54 14.38 2.73
N VAL A 114 -4.03 15.30 3.54
CA VAL A 114 -3.20 16.17 4.36
C VAL A 114 -3.58 15.90 5.81
N THR A 115 -2.58 15.68 6.67
CA THR A 115 -2.81 15.51 8.11
C THR A 115 -3.30 16.80 8.74
N GLU A 116 -3.86 16.73 9.95
CA GLU A 116 -4.25 17.93 10.71
C GLU A 116 -3.05 18.85 11.01
N ASP A 117 -1.83 18.30 11.05
CA ASP A 117 -0.58 19.05 11.17
C ASP A 117 -0.12 19.71 9.86
N GLY A 118 -0.87 19.54 8.77
CA GLY A 118 -0.53 20.11 7.46
C GLY A 118 0.48 19.30 6.64
N VAL A 119 0.75 18.04 7.01
CA VAL A 119 1.68 17.16 6.28
C VAL A 119 0.94 16.46 5.15
N ALA A 120 1.39 16.68 3.91
CA ALA A 120 0.84 15.98 2.75
C ALA A 120 1.34 14.52 2.72
N LEU A 121 0.41 13.57 2.66
CA LEU A 121 0.65 12.14 2.62
C LEU A 121 -0.13 11.49 1.46
N THR A 122 0.27 10.26 1.14
CA THR A 122 -0.34 9.45 0.09
C THR A 122 -0.55 8.04 0.60
N ARG A 123 -1.70 7.44 0.32
CA ARG A 123 -1.98 6.01 0.52
C ARG A 123 -2.37 5.34 -0.79
N ALA A 124 -2.14 4.04 -0.92
CA ALA A 124 -2.49 3.30 -2.12
C ALA A 124 -4.01 3.09 -2.25
N ARG A 125 -4.46 3.03 -3.51
CA ARG A 125 -5.80 2.63 -3.95
C ARG A 125 -5.65 1.76 -5.20
N VAL A 126 -5.04 0.59 -5.04
CA VAL A 126 -4.73 -0.37 -6.10
C VAL A 126 -4.43 -1.72 -5.43
N LEU A 127 -4.75 -2.83 -6.11
CA LEU A 127 -4.34 -4.15 -5.65
C LEU A 127 -2.80 -4.24 -5.50
N GLY A 128 -2.34 -4.87 -4.42
CA GLY A 128 -0.96 -4.83 -3.95
C GLY A 128 -0.68 -3.71 -2.93
N GLY A 129 -1.58 -2.73 -2.83
CA GLY A 129 -1.53 -1.66 -1.84
C GLY A 129 -0.25 -0.84 -1.91
N GLY A 130 0.35 -0.53 -0.75
CA GLY A 130 1.53 0.33 -0.68
C GLY A 130 2.72 -0.18 -1.51
N THR A 131 2.84 -1.50 -1.72
CA THR A 131 3.92 -2.07 -2.55
C THR A 131 3.85 -1.66 -4.02
N ALA A 132 2.67 -1.28 -4.51
CA ALA A 132 2.47 -0.81 -5.88
C ALA A 132 2.96 0.63 -6.10
N ILE A 133 3.11 1.43 -5.03
CA ILE A 133 3.43 2.86 -5.15
C ILE A 133 4.67 3.30 -4.34
N ASN A 134 5.29 2.40 -3.56
CA ASN A 134 6.42 2.73 -2.70
C ASN A 134 7.75 2.86 -3.47
N GLY A 135 8.82 3.25 -2.75
CA GLY A 135 10.18 3.37 -3.28
C GLY A 135 10.95 2.05 -3.45
N GLY A 136 10.31 0.91 -3.20
CA GLY A 136 10.83 -0.43 -3.50
C GLY A 136 11.93 -0.98 -2.59
N PHE A 137 12.48 -0.21 -1.63
CA PHE A 137 13.47 -0.76 -0.71
C PHE A 137 12.88 -1.87 0.19
N TYR A 138 13.58 -3.02 0.27
CA TYR A 138 13.16 -4.17 1.07
C TYR A 138 14.11 -4.39 2.26
N SER A 139 13.58 -4.59 3.46
CA SER A 139 14.34 -5.01 4.63
C SER A 139 13.46 -5.84 5.55
N ARG A 140 14.04 -6.87 6.19
CA ARG A 140 13.41 -7.59 7.30
C ARG A 140 13.32 -6.69 8.53
N ALA A 141 12.43 -7.00 9.45
CA ALA A 141 12.38 -6.36 10.76
C ALA A 141 13.62 -6.77 11.59
N SER A 142 13.96 -5.97 12.61
CA SER A 142 15.05 -6.34 13.51
C SER A 142 14.66 -7.57 14.34
N LEU A 143 15.65 -8.43 14.61
CA LEU A 143 15.43 -9.61 15.46
C LEU A 143 14.98 -9.22 16.89
N GLU A 144 15.45 -8.07 17.38
CA GLU A 144 14.98 -7.51 18.66
C GLU A 144 13.48 -7.21 18.62
N TYR A 145 12.98 -6.63 17.52
CA TYR A 145 11.55 -6.37 17.36
C TYR A 145 10.75 -7.67 17.32
N ILE A 146 11.19 -8.66 16.54
CA ILE A 146 10.52 -9.98 16.45
C ILE A 146 10.42 -10.63 17.83
N ARG A 147 11.51 -10.61 18.61
CA ARG A 147 11.54 -11.12 19.99
C ARG A 147 10.65 -10.35 20.94
N LYS A 148 10.66 -9.02 20.85
CA LYS A 148 9.80 -8.15 21.67
C LYS A 148 8.31 -8.43 21.43
N MET A 149 7.94 -8.79 20.21
CA MET A 149 6.56 -9.15 19.86
C MET A 149 6.21 -10.60 20.22
N GLU A 150 7.16 -11.38 20.76
CA GLU A 150 6.98 -12.79 21.13
C GLU A 150 6.52 -13.67 19.97
N TRP A 151 6.92 -13.32 18.75
CA TRP A 151 6.58 -14.08 17.55
C TRP A 151 7.43 -15.33 17.39
N ASN A 152 6.88 -16.34 16.72
CA ASN A 152 7.63 -17.53 16.36
C ASN A 152 8.69 -17.17 15.30
N GLU A 153 9.94 -17.01 15.75
CA GLU A 153 11.09 -16.62 14.91
C GLU A 153 11.23 -17.51 13.68
N LYS A 154 11.00 -18.83 13.81
CA LYS A 154 11.10 -19.77 12.69
C LYS A 154 10.05 -19.47 11.62
N LEU A 155 8.78 -19.35 12.03
CA LEU A 155 7.68 -19.07 11.10
C LEU A 155 7.83 -17.69 10.43
N VAL A 156 8.33 -16.70 11.18
CA VAL A 156 8.64 -15.37 10.64
C VAL A 156 9.71 -15.48 9.54
N ASN A 157 10.80 -16.21 9.78
CA ASN A 157 11.85 -16.40 8.77
C ASN A 157 11.34 -17.16 7.53
N GLU A 158 10.56 -18.24 7.72
CA GLU A 158 9.93 -18.96 6.61
C GLU A 158 8.99 -18.06 5.79
N SER A 159 8.28 -17.15 6.46
CA SER A 159 7.42 -16.16 5.78
C SER A 159 8.23 -15.12 5.01
N TYR A 160 9.36 -14.66 5.54
CA TYR A 160 10.26 -13.76 4.81
C TYR A 160 10.79 -14.41 3.55
N GLU A 161 11.33 -15.62 3.65
CA GLU A 161 11.86 -16.37 2.51
C GLU A 161 10.78 -16.61 1.44
N TRP A 162 9.55 -16.89 1.86
CA TRP A 162 8.42 -17.06 0.94
C TRP A 162 8.10 -15.78 0.14
N VAL A 163 8.12 -14.60 0.78
CA VAL A 163 7.91 -13.30 0.10
C VAL A 163 9.10 -12.94 -0.80
N GLU A 164 10.32 -13.14 -0.30
CA GLU A 164 11.56 -12.75 -0.97
C GLU A 164 11.71 -13.42 -2.34
N ASN A 165 11.18 -14.63 -2.51
CA ASN A 165 11.19 -15.36 -3.78
C ASN A 165 10.53 -14.62 -4.95
N LEU A 166 9.60 -13.69 -4.70
CA LEU A 166 8.93 -12.91 -5.75
C LEU A 166 9.13 -11.39 -5.62
N ASN A 167 9.44 -10.88 -4.43
CA ASN A 167 9.41 -9.44 -4.16
C ASN A 167 10.74 -8.85 -3.67
N ALA A 168 11.82 -9.62 -3.57
CA ALA A 168 13.11 -9.12 -3.13
C ALA A 168 14.23 -9.50 -4.12
N PHE A 169 14.75 -8.51 -4.82
CA PHE A 169 15.81 -8.66 -5.81
C PHE A 169 17.09 -7.99 -5.34
N GLU A 170 18.18 -8.76 -5.28
CA GLU A 170 19.51 -8.21 -5.02
C GLU A 170 19.97 -7.34 -6.21
N PRO A 171 20.41 -6.09 -5.96
CA PRO A 171 20.92 -5.24 -7.03
C PRO A 171 22.26 -5.79 -7.55
N HIS A 172 22.33 -6.13 -8.84
CA HIS A 172 23.56 -6.68 -9.44
C HIS A 172 24.73 -5.68 -9.43
N LYS A 173 24.42 -4.39 -9.52
CA LYS A 173 25.41 -3.31 -9.53
C LYS A 173 24.80 -2.05 -8.96
N LEU A 174 25.56 -1.37 -8.09
CA LEU A 174 25.21 -0.04 -7.61
C LEU A 174 25.43 0.99 -8.72
N SER A 175 24.47 1.91 -8.86
CA SER A 175 24.67 3.14 -9.63
C SER A 175 25.86 3.95 -9.09
N PRO A 176 26.46 4.86 -9.88
CA PRO A 176 27.44 5.80 -9.37
C PRO A 176 26.90 6.63 -8.20
N TRP A 177 25.60 6.99 -8.22
CA TRP A 177 24.95 7.70 -7.12
C TRP A 177 24.94 6.87 -5.84
N ASN A 178 24.42 5.64 -5.92
CA ASN A 178 24.38 4.73 -4.78
C ASN A 178 25.80 4.43 -4.27
N SER A 179 26.78 4.23 -5.15
CA SER A 179 28.18 4.04 -4.75
C SER A 179 28.72 5.23 -3.95
N ALA A 180 28.46 6.46 -4.40
CA ALA A 180 28.86 7.68 -3.69
C ALA A 180 28.12 7.84 -2.34
N VAL A 181 26.84 7.49 -2.27
CA VAL A 181 26.05 7.50 -1.02
C VAL A 181 26.64 6.54 0.00
N LYS A 182 26.99 5.30 -0.39
CA LYS A 182 27.66 4.34 0.49
C LYS A 182 28.96 4.91 1.04
N ASP A 183 29.81 5.47 0.17
CA ASP A 183 31.10 6.01 0.60
C ASP A 183 30.91 7.23 1.53
N GLY A 184 29.95 8.11 1.22
CA GLY A 184 29.61 9.27 2.06
C GLY A 184 29.00 8.90 3.41
N LEU A 185 28.17 7.86 3.48
CA LEU A 185 27.64 7.33 4.75
C LEU A 185 28.77 6.82 5.65
N LEU A 186 29.73 6.08 5.08
CA LEU A 186 30.89 5.58 5.81
C LEU A 186 31.81 6.72 6.26
N GLU A 187 32.08 7.70 5.39
CA GLU A 187 32.83 8.91 5.76
C GLU A 187 32.14 9.69 6.88
N GLY A 188 30.80 9.75 6.84
CA GLY A 188 29.95 10.34 7.87
C GLY A 188 29.85 9.53 9.18
N GLY A 189 30.53 8.38 9.27
CA GLY A 189 30.60 7.57 10.49
C GLY A 189 29.54 6.49 10.64
N ALA A 190 28.74 6.19 9.61
CA ALA A 190 27.73 5.13 9.62
C ALA A 190 28.34 3.72 9.49
N PHE A 191 29.18 3.35 10.45
CA PHE A 191 29.83 2.04 10.54
C PHE A 191 29.02 1.04 11.39
N PRO A 192 29.21 -0.28 11.19
CA PRO A 192 30.08 -0.92 10.18
C PRO A 192 29.49 -0.90 8.76
N TYR A 193 30.30 -1.28 7.77
CA TYR A 193 29.76 -1.66 6.46
C TYR A 193 29.35 -3.13 6.49
N ASN A 194 28.06 -3.41 6.34
CA ASN A 194 27.47 -4.74 6.46
C ASN A 194 27.36 -5.49 5.12
N GLY A 195 27.80 -4.90 4.01
CA GLY A 195 27.63 -5.50 2.69
C GLY A 195 26.16 -5.61 2.29
N TYR A 196 25.82 -6.64 1.51
CA TYR A 196 24.43 -6.99 1.21
C TYR A 196 23.84 -7.81 2.35
N THR A 197 22.73 -7.34 2.90
CA THR A 197 21.94 -8.07 3.88
C THR A 197 20.49 -7.59 3.85
N LEU A 198 19.55 -8.49 4.10
CA LEU A 198 18.13 -8.13 4.28
C LEU A 198 17.82 -7.71 5.70
N ASP A 199 18.70 -8.02 6.66
CA ASP A 199 18.47 -7.75 8.08
C ASP A 199 18.52 -6.26 8.38
N HIS A 200 17.66 -5.80 9.29
CA HIS A 200 17.74 -4.44 9.82
C HIS A 200 18.84 -4.37 10.88
N VAL A 201 19.99 -3.81 10.51
CA VAL A 201 21.20 -3.76 11.34
C VAL A 201 21.84 -2.36 11.31
N GLU A 202 22.44 -1.95 12.43
CA GLU A 202 23.17 -0.68 12.53
C GLU A 202 24.40 -0.66 11.60
N GLY A 203 24.69 0.52 11.05
CA GLY A 203 25.73 0.76 10.07
C GLY A 203 25.18 0.98 8.65
N THR A 204 26.07 0.90 7.67
CA THR A 204 25.74 1.06 6.24
C THR A 204 25.52 -0.32 5.62
N LYS A 205 24.39 -0.50 4.92
CA LYS A 205 24.07 -1.76 4.21
C LYS A 205 23.51 -1.51 2.82
N ILE A 206 23.72 -2.50 1.95
CA ILE A 206 22.97 -2.69 0.71
C ILE A 206 21.82 -3.65 1.03
N SER A 207 20.63 -3.44 0.48
CA SER A 207 19.50 -4.35 0.64
C SER A 207 18.84 -4.66 -0.70
N ALA A 208 17.91 -5.60 -0.68
CA ALA A 208 17.10 -5.91 -1.85
C ALA A 208 16.12 -4.79 -2.19
N SER A 209 15.64 -4.85 -3.42
CA SER A 209 14.62 -3.98 -3.99
C SER A 209 13.44 -4.82 -4.48
N SER A 210 12.22 -4.31 -4.40
CA SER A 210 11.06 -4.89 -5.07
C SER A 210 10.97 -4.50 -6.55
N PHE A 211 11.91 -3.69 -7.04
CA PHE A 211 12.21 -3.57 -8.46
C PHE A 211 13.30 -4.57 -8.84
N ASP A 212 13.07 -5.35 -9.89
CA ASP A 212 14.08 -6.25 -10.44
C ASP A 212 15.17 -5.49 -11.22
N ASN A 213 16.18 -6.23 -11.69
CA ASN A 213 17.31 -5.65 -12.41
C ASN A 213 16.96 -5.07 -13.80
N ASN A 214 15.72 -5.23 -14.27
CA ASN A 214 15.20 -4.59 -15.48
C ASN A 214 14.34 -3.35 -15.14
N GLY A 215 14.22 -2.98 -13.87
CA GLY A 215 13.39 -1.88 -13.41
C GLY A 215 11.92 -2.22 -13.22
N LYS A 216 11.51 -3.48 -13.44
CA LYS A 216 10.13 -3.90 -13.23
C LYS A 216 9.84 -4.06 -11.74
N ARG A 217 8.77 -3.43 -11.27
CA ARG A 217 8.21 -3.57 -9.94
C ARG A 217 7.49 -4.91 -9.80
N HIS A 218 7.75 -5.58 -8.68
CA HIS A 218 6.99 -6.72 -8.21
C HIS A 218 6.27 -6.32 -6.92
N THR A 219 4.95 -6.45 -6.91
CA THR A 219 4.08 -5.99 -5.82
C THR A 219 3.59 -7.17 -4.97
N ALA A 220 2.96 -6.88 -3.83
CA ALA A 220 2.29 -7.91 -3.04
C ALA A 220 1.19 -8.64 -3.83
N ALA A 221 0.62 -8.04 -4.90
CA ALA A 221 -0.34 -8.72 -5.77
C ALA A 221 0.29 -9.94 -6.47
N ASP A 222 1.59 -9.93 -6.75
CA ASP A 222 2.29 -11.05 -7.41
C ASP A 222 2.34 -12.30 -6.53
N LEU A 223 2.21 -12.15 -5.21
CA LEU A 223 2.12 -13.27 -4.27
C LEU A 223 0.81 -14.06 -4.45
N LEU A 224 -0.21 -13.47 -5.08
CA LEU A 224 -1.44 -14.19 -5.46
C LEU A 224 -1.17 -15.27 -6.52
N LYS A 225 0.00 -15.27 -7.17
CA LYS A 225 0.48 -16.42 -7.97
C LYS A 225 0.47 -17.73 -7.19
N TYR A 226 0.69 -17.67 -5.87
CA TYR A 226 0.68 -18.84 -5.00
C TYR A 226 -0.73 -19.24 -4.53
N ALA A 227 -1.77 -18.44 -4.82
CA ALA A 227 -3.13 -18.76 -4.42
C ALA A 227 -3.66 -19.98 -5.19
N ASN A 228 -4.57 -20.73 -4.56
CA ASN A 228 -5.33 -21.75 -5.26
C ASN A 228 -6.47 -21.07 -6.06
N PRO A 229 -6.45 -21.11 -7.40
CA PRO A 229 -7.40 -20.38 -8.24
C PRO A 229 -8.85 -20.86 -8.07
N ASP A 230 -9.08 -22.09 -7.61
CA ASP A 230 -10.42 -22.65 -7.41
C ASP A 230 -11.06 -22.15 -6.10
N ASN A 231 -10.24 -21.64 -5.18
CA ASN A 231 -10.64 -21.30 -3.81
C ASN A 231 -10.64 -19.79 -3.54
N ILE A 232 -10.24 -18.96 -4.48
CA ILE A 232 -10.13 -17.51 -4.26
C ILE A 232 -10.96 -16.74 -5.29
N VAL A 233 -11.51 -15.59 -4.87
CA VAL A 233 -11.83 -14.49 -5.78
C VAL A 233 -11.28 -13.19 -5.23
N VAL A 234 -10.77 -12.38 -6.15
CA VAL A 234 -10.30 -11.02 -5.88
C VAL A 234 -11.24 -10.07 -6.61
N LEU A 235 -12.10 -9.41 -5.84
CA LEU A 235 -13.01 -8.37 -6.32
C LEU A 235 -12.29 -7.01 -6.28
N LEU A 236 -12.08 -6.42 -7.44
CA LEU A 236 -11.49 -5.10 -7.64
C LEU A 236 -12.58 -4.04 -7.77
N ASN A 237 -12.19 -2.77 -7.61
CA ASN A 237 -13.10 -1.62 -7.72
C ASN A 237 -14.34 -1.79 -6.84
N ALA A 238 -14.16 -2.23 -5.59
CA ALA A 238 -15.24 -2.43 -4.64
C ALA A 238 -14.89 -1.83 -3.27
N THR A 239 -15.73 -0.90 -2.82
CA THR A 239 -15.53 -0.18 -1.56
C THR A 239 -16.33 -0.84 -0.43
N VAL A 240 -15.65 -1.44 0.54
CA VAL A 240 -16.33 -1.97 1.74
C VAL A 240 -16.77 -0.81 2.64
N ASN A 241 -18.06 -0.77 2.94
CA ASN A 241 -18.70 0.33 3.68
C ASN A 241 -18.84 0.02 5.16
N ARG A 242 -19.14 -1.25 5.50
CA ARG A 242 -19.45 -1.67 6.87
C ARG A 242 -19.26 -3.17 7.07
N ILE A 243 -18.87 -3.57 8.28
CA ILE A 243 -18.86 -4.96 8.75
C ILE A 243 -20.23 -5.28 9.33
N LEU A 244 -20.76 -6.44 8.96
CA LEU A 244 -22.02 -6.96 9.47
C LEU A 244 -21.75 -7.87 10.66
N PHE A 245 -22.62 -7.82 11.67
CA PHE A 245 -22.46 -8.61 12.89
C PHE A 245 -23.73 -9.39 13.21
N ASN A 246 -23.53 -10.61 13.70
CA ASN A 246 -24.56 -11.39 14.35
C ASN A 246 -24.21 -11.53 15.84
N SER A 247 -25.24 -11.51 16.70
CA SER A 247 -25.11 -11.87 18.10
C SER A 247 -25.69 -13.27 18.30
N THR A 248 -24.84 -14.24 18.60
CA THR A 248 -25.28 -15.61 18.92
C THR A 248 -24.88 -15.92 20.35
N SER A 249 -25.87 -16.20 21.21
CA SER A 249 -25.65 -16.48 22.64
C SER A 249 -24.88 -15.39 23.39
N GLY A 250 -25.09 -14.12 23.02
CA GLY A 250 -24.43 -12.97 23.65
C GLY A 250 -22.98 -12.73 23.21
N LYS A 251 -22.45 -13.55 22.28
CA LYS A 251 -21.15 -13.29 21.65
C LYS A 251 -21.34 -12.60 20.31
N LEU A 252 -20.70 -11.45 20.16
CA LEU A 252 -20.63 -10.71 18.92
C LEU A 252 -19.70 -11.44 17.95
N LYS A 253 -20.17 -11.75 16.73
CA LYS A 253 -19.37 -12.33 15.66
C LYS A 253 -19.62 -11.57 14.36
N ALA A 254 -18.54 -11.20 13.66
CA ALA A 254 -18.66 -10.66 12.31
C ALA A 254 -19.28 -11.73 11.39
N SER A 255 -20.33 -11.38 10.65
CA SER A 255 -21.09 -12.30 9.79
C SER A 255 -20.87 -12.04 8.30
N GLY A 256 -20.29 -10.91 7.94
CA GLY A 256 -20.06 -10.51 6.56
C GLY A 256 -19.68 -9.04 6.44
N VAL A 257 -19.76 -8.53 5.23
CA VAL A 257 -19.55 -7.11 4.94
C VAL A 257 -20.58 -6.59 3.94
N GLU A 258 -20.87 -5.30 4.05
CA GLU A 258 -21.57 -4.51 3.06
C GLU A 258 -20.56 -3.71 2.24
N PHE A 259 -20.70 -3.72 0.93
CA PHE A 259 -19.80 -3.02 0.02
C PHE A 259 -20.55 -2.41 -1.16
N THR A 260 -19.93 -1.44 -1.81
CA THR A 260 -20.41 -0.83 -3.06
C THR A 260 -19.51 -1.29 -4.20
N GLY A 261 -20.10 -1.74 -5.31
CA GLY A 261 -19.37 -1.92 -6.56
C GLY A 261 -19.09 -0.55 -7.17
N ASP A 262 -17.83 -0.15 -7.32
CA ASP A 262 -17.49 1.19 -7.86
C ASP A 262 -17.83 1.27 -9.37
N VAL A 263 -17.93 0.12 -10.07
CA VAL A 263 -18.27 0.04 -11.49
C VAL A 263 -19.76 0.27 -11.77
N ASP A 264 -20.64 -0.32 -10.95
CA ASP A 264 -22.09 -0.26 -11.13
C ASP A 264 -22.79 0.71 -10.15
N GLY A 265 -22.10 1.13 -9.09
CA GLY A 265 -22.63 1.99 -8.02
C GLY A 265 -23.65 1.29 -7.11
N LEU A 266 -23.80 -0.04 -7.20
CA LEU A 266 -24.79 -0.80 -6.47
C LEU A 266 -24.26 -1.26 -5.11
N PHE A 267 -25.20 -1.51 -4.18
CA PHE A 267 -24.90 -2.01 -2.85
C PHE A 267 -25.05 -3.52 -2.78
N TYR A 268 -24.06 -4.16 -2.19
CA TYR A 268 -23.97 -5.60 -2.06
C TYR A 268 -23.69 -5.99 -0.60
N GLN A 269 -24.12 -7.18 -0.25
CA GLN A 269 -23.74 -7.83 0.99
C GLN A 269 -23.17 -9.21 0.66
N VAL A 270 -22.11 -9.58 1.37
CA VAL A 270 -21.48 -10.89 1.26
C VAL A 270 -21.18 -11.41 2.66
N PHE A 271 -21.46 -12.69 2.87
CA PHE A 271 -21.43 -13.31 4.19
C PHE A 271 -20.35 -14.38 4.27
N ILE A 272 -19.79 -14.53 5.47
CA ILE A 272 -18.92 -15.66 5.74
C ILE A 272 -19.73 -16.97 5.83
N ASN A 273 -19.08 -18.10 5.57
CA ASN A 273 -19.65 -19.42 5.71
C ASN A 273 -19.94 -19.71 7.20
N GLN A 274 -21.21 -19.66 7.57
CA GLN A 274 -21.64 -19.84 8.96
C GLN A 274 -21.53 -21.30 9.45
N LEU A 275 -21.30 -22.27 8.56
CA LEU A 275 -21.18 -23.69 8.92
C LEU A 275 -19.81 -24.02 9.53
N LEU A 276 -18.77 -23.26 9.19
CA LEU A 276 -17.44 -23.42 9.77
C LEU A 276 -17.23 -22.39 10.88
N HIS A 277 -16.85 -22.89 12.06
CA HIS A 277 -16.64 -22.02 13.23
C HIS A 277 -15.46 -21.04 13.01
N GLU A 278 -14.46 -21.47 12.23
CA GLU A 278 -13.22 -20.78 11.88
C GLU A 278 -13.42 -19.67 10.83
N SER A 279 -14.61 -19.54 10.24
CA SER A 279 -14.85 -18.49 9.24
C SER A 279 -14.79 -17.10 9.85
N GLU A 280 -14.12 -16.16 9.17
CA GLU A 280 -13.77 -14.84 9.69
C GLU A 280 -13.84 -13.73 8.63
N VAL A 281 -14.05 -12.49 9.10
CA VAL A 281 -13.80 -11.27 8.34
C VAL A 281 -12.50 -10.66 8.84
N ILE A 282 -11.53 -10.45 7.94
CA ILE A 282 -10.20 -9.96 8.27
C ILE A 282 -9.99 -8.58 7.64
N LEU A 283 -9.58 -7.60 8.46
CA LEU A 283 -9.29 -6.25 8.00
C LEU A 283 -7.81 -6.08 7.64
N SER A 284 -7.54 -5.90 6.36
CA SER A 284 -6.23 -5.61 5.77
C SER A 284 -6.24 -4.28 5.00
N ALA A 285 -7.13 -3.35 5.37
CA ALA A 285 -7.36 -2.06 4.71
C ALA A 285 -6.35 -0.97 5.10
N GLY A 286 -5.23 -1.34 5.72
CA GLY A 286 -4.14 -0.44 6.11
C GLY A 286 -4.41 0.39 7.36
N SER A 287 -3.40 1.16 7.79
CA SER A 287 -3.42 1.96 9.04
C SER A 287 -4.51 3.05 9.06
N ILE A 288 -4.98 3.48 7.89
CA ILE A 288 -6.06 4.48 7.76
C ILE A 288 -7.42 3.79 7.51
N GLY A 289 -7.48 2.83 6.58
CA GLY A 289 -8.75 2.21 6.17
C GLY A 289 -9.33 1.27 7.23
N SER A 290 -8.50 0.49 7.93
CA SER A 290 -8.99 -0.44 8.96
C SER A 290 -9.68 0.28 10.14
N PRO A 291 -9.09 1.29 10.80
CA PRO A 291 -9.79 2.00 11.87
C PRO A 291 -11.00 2.79 11.37
N GLN A 292 -10.94 3.36 10.15
CA GLN A 292 -12.10 4.02 9.54
C GLN A 292 -13.28 3.04 9.42
N LEU A 293 -13.04 1.85 8.89
CA LEU A 293 -14.08 0.85 8.69
C LEU A 293 -14.62 0.31 10.03
N LEU A 294 -13.78 0.12 11.04
CA LEU A 294 -14.23 -0.24 12.39
C LEU A 294 -15.19 0.82 12.95
N LEU A 295 -14.83 2.10 12.88
CA LEU A 295 -15.67 3.20 13.34
C LEU A 295 -17.02 3.24 12.60
N LEU A 296 -17.01 3.14 11.26
CA LEU A 296 -18.23 3.10 10.44
C LEU A 296 -19.12 1.88 10.73
N SER A 297 -18.53 0.83 11.30
CA SER A 297 -19.19 -0.41 11.71
C SER A 297 -19.61 -0.43 13.17
N GLY A 298 -19.50 0.69 13.88
CA GLY A 298 -19.91 0.81 15.28
C GLY A 298 -18.91 0.22 16.28
N ILE A 299 -17.66 -0.04 15.88
CA ILE A 299 -16.59 -0.48 16.77
C ILE A 299 -15.62 0.68 16.99
N GLY A 300 -15.59 1.22 18.19
CA GLY A 300 -14.73 2.35 18.54
C GLY A 300 -15.21 3.10 19.78
N PRO A 301 -14.68 4.31 20.07
CA PRO A 301 -15.05 5.06 21.27
C PRO A 301 -16.55 5.40 21.27
N SER A 302 -17.31 4.86 22.22
CA SER A 302 -18.77 5.00 22.30
C SER A 302 -19.25 6.45 22.13
N GLN A 303 -18.69 7.38 22.90
CA GLN A 303 -19.06 8.80 22.83
C GLN A 303 -18.88 9.40 21.42
N GLN A 304 -17.76 9.12 20.76
CA GLN A 304 -17.49 9.62 19.40
C GLN A 304 -18.47 9.03 18.38
N LEU A 305 -18.84 7.76 18.53
CA LEU A 305 -19.80 7.09 17.64
C LEU A 305 -21.21 7.68 17.82
N GLU A 306 -21.64 7.90 19.07
CA GLU A 306 -22.94 8.49 19.41
C GLU A 306 -23.08 9.93 18.88
N GLU A 307 -22.03 10.75 19.00
CA GLU A 307 -21.98 12.12 18.46
C GLU A 307 -22.19 12.16 16.92
N LEU A 308 -21.81 11.07 16.23
CA LEU A 308 -21.97 10.90 14.78
C LEU A 308 -23.22 10.11 14.38
N ASN A 309 -24.11 9.79 15.33
CA ASN A 309 -25.30 8.94 15.14
C ASN A 309 -24.97 7.54 14.57
N ILE A 310 -23.81 6.98 14.94
CA ILE A 310 -23.44 5.61 14.62
C ILE A 310 -23.81 4.70 15.80
N SER A 311 -24.63 3.69 15.55
CA SER A 311 -24.98 2.70 16.56
C SER A 311 -23.73 1.98 17.09
N VAL A 312 -23.54 2.01 18.41
CA VAL A 312 -22.41 1.35 19.06
C VAL A 312 -22.63 -0.16 19.08
N VAL A 313 -21.74 -0.89 18.41
CA VAL A 313 -21.67 -2.35 18.41
C VAL A 313 -20.73 -2.84 19.51
N LEU A 314 -19.57 -2.20 19.64
CA LEU A 314 -18.58 -2.51 20.68
C LEU A 314 -17.77 -1.25 21.01
N ASP A 315 -17.75 -0.87 22.29
CA ASP A 315 -16.92 0.23 22.76
C ASP A 315 -15.45 -0.19 22.87
N LEU A 316 -14.62 0.35 21.99
CA LEU A 316 -13.16 0.17 21.99
C LEU A 316 -12.47 1.53 21.89
N ALA A 317 -12.09 2.07 23.04
CA ALA A 317 -11.55 3.43 23.19
C ALA A 317 -10.32 3.76 22.32
N PHE A 318 -9.55 2.75 21.90
CA PHE A 318 -8.30 2.96 21.15
C PHE A 318 -8.44 2.85 19.62
N VAL A 319 -9.63 2.53 19.08
CA VAL A 319 -9.82 2.48 17.63
C VAL A 319 -9.64 3.88 17.03
N GLY A 320 -8.74 3.98 16.06
CA GLY A 320 -8.38 5.25 15.41
C GLY A 320 -7.52 6.18 16.29
N LYS A 321 -6.98 5.69 17.40
CA LYS A 321 -6.05 6.43 18.27
C LYS A 321 -4.62 5.93 18.06
N GLU A 322 -3.64 6.66 18.59
CA GLU A 322 -2.20 6.35 18.54
C GLU A 322 -1.65 6.07 17.12
N ILE A 323 -2.18 6.75 16.11
CA ILE A 323 -1.61 6.73 14.77
C ILE A 323 -0.21 7.35 14.83
N LYS A 324 0.78 6.65 14.27
CA LYS A 324 2.18 7.07 14.25
C LYS A 324 2.64 7.17 12.81
N ASP A 325 3.25 8.30 12.48
CA ASP A 325 3.95 8.53 11.22
C ASP A 325 5.39 8.97 11.54
N PRO A 326 6.42 8.16 11.23
CA PRO A 326 7.80 8.53 11.47
C PRO A 326 8.17 9.80 10.67
N PRO A 327 8.71 10.84 11.32
CA PRO A 327 9.03 12.08 10.62
C PRO A 327 10.16 11.86 9.62
N ARG A 328 9.97 12.38 8.40
CA ARG A 328 10.98 12.38 7.34
C ARG A 328 11.43 13.81 7.03
N THR A 329 12.75 14.03 7.00
CA THR A 329 13.34 15.27 6.49
C THR A 329 14.12 14.96 5.22
N THR A 330 14.05 15.84 4.22
CA THR A 330 14.71 15.65 2.93
C THR A 330 15.65 16.81 2.65
N ILE A 331 16.87 16.50 2.23
CA ILE A 331 17.79 17.47 1.62
C ILE A 331 17.79 17.20 0.12
N ILE A 332 17.46 18.21 -0.68
CA ILE A 332 17.50 18.12 -2.14
C ILE A 332 18.79 18.79 -2.60
N LEU A 333 19.61 18.04 -3.34
CA LEU A 333 20.85 18.53 -3.94
C LEU A 333 20.70 18.57 -5.46
N GLU A 334 20.93 19.73 -6.04
CA GLU A 334 21.01 19.87 -7.49
C GLU A 334 22.41 19.49 -7.96
N SER A 335 22.50 18.44 -8.76
CA SER A 335 23.77 18.03 -9.35
C SER A 335 24.12 18.93 -10.54
N PRO A 336 25.36 19.47 -10.64
CA PRO A 336 25.79 20.24 -11.79
C PRO A 336 25.97 19.38 -13.06
N LYS A 337 25.92 18.05 -12.91
CA LYS A 337 25.96 17.09 -14.02
C LYS A 337 24.71 16.20 -13.98
N PRO A 338 24.16 15.79 -15.13
CA PRO A 338 23.06 14.84 -15.17
C PRO A 338 23.41 13.58 -14.38
N LEU A 339 22.48 13.15 -13.52
CA LEU A 339 22.54 11.86 -12.83
C LEU A 339 21.52 10.94 -13.47
N GLU A 340 21.85 9.64 -13.53
CA GLU A 340 20.87 8.61 -13.85
C GLU A 340 19.83 8.49 -12.74
N PHE A 341 18.66 7.95 -13.08
CA PHE A 341 17.71 7.55 -12.06
C PHE A 341 18.32 6.43 -11.20
N SER A 342 18.16 6.55 -9.89
CA SER A 342 18.62 5.55 -8.93
C SER A 342 17.60 5.42 -7.83
N SER A 343 17.00 4.24 -7.70
CA SER A 343 16.19 3.89 -6.54
C SER A 343 17.08 3.70 -5.30
N VAL A 344 16.42 3.69 -4.14
CA VAL A 344 17.09 3.43 -2.86
C VAL A 344 17.57 1.98 -2.85
N GLN A 345 18.89 1.79 -2.73
CA GLN A 345 19.51 0.46 -2.57
C GLN A 345 20.44 0.40 -1.35
N ILE A 346 20.84 1.57 -0.82
CA ILE A 346 21.75 1.70 0.31
C ILE A 346 21.11 2.57 1.37
N VAL A 347 21.30 2.14 2.62
CA VAL A 347 20.83 2.86 3.80
C VAL A 347 21.92 2.91 4.85
N GLY A 348 21.94 4.01 5.60
CA GLY A 348 22.67 4.13 6.86
C GLY A 348 21.70 4.09 8.02
N ILE A 349 21.85 3.09 8.88
CA ILE A 349 21.07 2.96 10.12
C ILE A 349 22.02 3.35 11.26
N VAL A 350 21.73 4.43 11.98
CA VAL A 350 22.64 4.98 13.00
C VAL A 350 21.89 5.42 14.26
N ASP A 351 22.64 5.78 15.30
CA ASP A 351 22.12 6.19 16.61
C ASP A 351 21.22 5.11 17.23
N ASN A 352 21.73 3.87 17.32
CA ASN A 352 20.99 2.73 17.88
C ASN A 352 19.64 2.52 17.17
N SER A 353 19.66 2.49 15.82
CA SER A 353 18.47 2.32 14.96
C SER A 353 17.42 3.43 15.05
N LYS A 354 17.74 4.61 15.60
CA LYS A 354 16.81 5.75 15.64
C LYS A 354 16.80 6.56 14.35
N LEU A 355 17.92 6.59 13.63
CA LEU A 355 18.06 7.34 12.39
C LEU A 355 18.25 6.38 11.22
N TYR A 356 17.46 6.63 10.18
CA TYR A 356 17.49 5.89 8.93
C TYR A 356 17.74 6.88 7.80
N ILE A 357 18.88 6.74 7.15
CA ILE A 357 19.35 7.64 6.09
C ILE A 357 19.30 6.86 4.78
N GLU A 358 18.46 7.32 3.86
CA GLU A 358 18.35 6.77 2.51
C GLU A 358 18.54 7.86 1.47
N SER A 359 18.84 7.45 0.24
CA SER A 359 19.00 8.39 -0.87
C SER A 359 18.63 7.74 -2.19
N GLY A 360 18.14 8.57 -3.11
CA GLY A 360 17.88 8.22 -4.50
C GLY A 360 18.13 9.43 -5.38
N SER A 361 18.21 9.20 -6.69
CA SER A 361 18.34 10.25 -7.70
C SER A 361 17.21 10.14 -8.73
N PHE A 362 16.74 11.29 -9.19
CA PHE A 362 15.73 11.37 -10.25
C PHE A 362 16.06 12.52 -11.19
N ILE A 363 15.59 12.38 -12.43
CA ILE A 363 15.69 13.44 -13.43
C ILE A 363 14.43 14.28 -13.30
N GLN A 364 14.60 15.56 -12.91
CA GLN A 364 13.51 16.51 -13.01
C GLN A 364 13.25 16.79 -14.49
N GLN A 365 12.16 16.24 -15.03
CA GLN A 365 11.67 16.68 -16.33
C GLN A 365 11.16 18.10 -16.16
N ASN A 366 11.91 19.07 -16.68
CA ASN A 366 11.36 20.40 -16.90
C ASN A 366 10.26 20.25 -17.96
N ASN A 367 9.01 20.37 -17.54
CA ASN A 367 7.91 20.59 -18.47
C ASN A 367 8.23 21.87 -19.25
N VAL A 368 8.62 21.70 -20.52
CA VAL A 368 8.71 22.79 -21.50
C VAL A 368 7.33 23.09 -22.03
#